data_AF-A6TLN1-F1
#
_entry.id   AF-A6TLN1-F1
#
_cell.length_a   1.000
_cell.length_b   1.000
_cell.length_c   1.000
_cell.angle_alpha   90.00
_cell.angle_beta   90.00
_cell.angle_gamma   90.00
#
_symmetry.space_group_name_H-M   'P 1'
#
loop_
_entity.id
_entity.type
_entity.pdbx_description
1 polymer ?
#
loop_
_entity_poly.entity_id
_entity_poly.type
_entity_poly.pdbx_seq_one_letter_code
_entity_poly.pdbx_strand_id
1 'polypeptide(L)'
;MSAFSYVSNYLEFNIPTDNFKAISKLNKVKFKNRDCYFIEAVNKVNPTDYTIELFEKLRSILEPNKCLYVDLSDIYGLKNSSWIMKWEFIMNGNQLEDERFYHVKDLKNIDQEEYIIVKEYINSKIENI
;
A
#
# COMPACT_ATOMS: atom_id res chain seq x y z
N MET A 1 10.54 16.12 25.68
CA MET A 1 10.15 15.17 24.62
C MET A 1 8.84 15.67 24.04
N SER A 2 8.83 16.16 22.80
CA SER A 2 7.59 16.60 22.13
C SER A 2 6.85 15.37 21.61
N ALA A 3 5.61 15.18 22.06
CA ALA A 3 4.70 14.22 21.45
C ALA A 3 4.40 14.70 20.02
N PHE A 4 4.92 14.01 19.01
CA PHE A 4 4.45 14.18 17.65
C PHE A 4 3.00 13.71 17.62
N SER A 5 2.05 14.60 17.31
CA SER A 5 0.66 14.20 17.12
C SER A 5 0.56 13.46 15.79
N TYR A 6 0.41 12.13 15.86
CA TYR A 6 0.18 11.28 14.71
C TYR A 6 -1.27 11.45 14.26
N VAL A 7 -1.48 11.99 13.06
CA VAL A 7 -2.82 12.04 12.46
C VAL A 7 -2.94 10.85 11.53
N SER A 8 -3.42 9.72 12.06
CA SER A 8 -3.92 8.62 11.24
C SER A 8 -5.29 9.02 10.72
N ASN A 9 -5.33 9.74 9.60
CA ASN A 9 -6.57 9.94 8.86
C ASN A 9 -6.77 8.73 7.95
N TYR A 10 -7.52 7.73 8.43
CA TYR A 10 -8.08 6.69 7.57
C TYR A 10 -9.03 7.35 6.58
N LEU A 11 -8.52 7.69 5.40
CA LEU A 11 -9.37 7.98 4.26
C LEU A 11 -9.78 6.63 3.68
N GLU A 12 -10.95 6.13 4.10
CA GLU A 12 -11.65 5.13 3.32
C GLU A 12 -12.06 5.79 2.02
N PHE A 13 -11.27 5.57 0.97
CA PHE A 13 -11.73 5.85 -0.37
C PHE A 13 -12.81 4.81 -0.69
N ASN A 14 -14.07 5.22 -0.65
CA ASN A 14 -15.14 4.54 -1.38
C ASN A 14 -14.88 4.72 -2.89
N ILE A 15 -13.81 4.11 -3.39
CA ILE A 15 -13.72 3.84 -4.82
C ILE A 15 -14.80 2.79 -5.05
N PRO A 16 -15.77 2.98 -5.95
CA PRO A 16 -16.85 2.03 -6.16
C PRO A 16 -16.27 0.62 -6.36
N THR A 17 -16.36 -0.22 -5.34
CA THR A 17 -15.86 -1.60 -5.33
C THR A 17 -16.65 -2.48 -6.28
N ASP A 18 -17.82 -1.99 -6.75
CA ASP A 18 -18.71 -2.67 -7.68
C ASP A 18 -18.02 -3.04 -9.01
N ASN A 19 -16.90 -2.39 -9.34
CA ASN A 19 -16.06 -2.76 -10.49
C ASN A 19 -14.71 -3.42 -10.13
N PHE A 20 -14.30 -3.43 -8.86
CA PHE A 20 -13.07 -4.13 -8.45
C PHE A 20 -13.42 -5.50 -7.90
N LYS A 21 -13.33 -6.54 -8.72
CA LYS A 21 -13.50 -7.92 -8.23
C LYS A 21 -12.40 -8.36 -7.24
N ALA A 22 -11.33 -7.57 -7.06
CA ALA A 22 -10.07 -8.00 -6.43
C ALA A 22 -9.51 -7.13 -5.28
N ILE A 23 -10.04 -5.92 -5.04
CA ILE A 23 -9.55 -5.00 -4.00
C ILE A 23 -10.68 -4.69 -3.01
N SER A 24 -10.49 -4.96 -1.71
CA SER A 24 -11.50 -4.69 -0.66
C SER A 24 -11.36 -3.28 -0.15
N LYS A 25 -10.11 -2.84 0.04
CA LYS A 25 -9.82 -1.65 0.83
C LYS A 25 -8.54 -0.98 0.36
N LEU A 26 -8.61 0.34 0.23
CA LEU A 26 -7.46 1.22 0.04
C LEU A 26 -7.31 2.06 1.30
N ASN A 27 -6.24 1.83 2.06
CA ASN A 27 -5.92 2.62 3.24
C ASN A 27 -4.84 3.64 2.89
N LYS A 28 -5.03 4.89 3.29
CA LYS A 28 -4.03 5.94 3.16
C LYS A 28 -3.43 6.26 4.53
N VAL A 29 -2.11 6.20 4.63
CA VAL A 29 -1.35 6.61 5.82
C VAL A 29 -0.43 7.76 5.45
N LYS A 30 -0.42 8.81 6.26
CA LYS A 30 0.39 10.01 6.02
C LYS A 30 1.41 10.21 7.13
N PHE A 31 2.64 10.55 6.75
CA PHE A 31 3.65 11.01 7.70
C PHE A 31 4.48 12.13 7.08
N LYS A 32 4.50 13.30 7.72
CA LYS A 32 5.13 14.52 7.21
C LYS A 32 4.71 14.82 5.76
N ASN A 33 5.64 14.76 4.82
CA ASN A 33 5.43 15.07 3.40
C ASN A 33 5.26 13.81 2.54
N ARG A 34 5.02 12.65 3.17
CA ARG A 34 4.91 11.35 2.51
C ARG A 34 3.54 10.74 2.71
N ASP A 35 2.93 10.33 1.60
CA ASP A 35 1.67 9.60 1.57
C ASP A 35 1.93 8.14 1.16
N CYS A 36 1.60 7.16 1.99
CA CYS A 36 1.60 5.76 1.58
C CYS A 36 0.18 5.22 1.46
N TYR A 37 -0.02 4.39 0.45
CA TYR A 37 -1.28 3.72 0.17
C TYR A 37 -1.09 2.22 0.36
N PHE A 38 -2.01 1.58 1.05
CA PHE A 38 -2.03 0.14 1.30
C PHE A 38 -3.29 -0.45 0.68
N ILE A 39 -3.10 -1.37 -0.26
CA ILE A 39 -4.18 -2.05 -0.96
C ILE A 39 -4.35 -3.44 -0.36
N GLU A 40 -5.52 -3.73 0.17
CA GLU A 40 -5.85 -5.05 0.69
C GLU A 40 -6.33 -5.95 -0.45
N ALA A 41 -5.59 -7.04 -0.67
CA ALA A 41 -5.93 -8.05 -1.66
C ALA A 41 -7.00 -8.99 -1.12
N VAL A 42 -8.06 -9.22 -1.89
CA VAL A 42 -9.21 -10.03 -1.48
C VAL A 42 -9.31 -11.29 -2.32
N ASN A 43 -9.97 -12.30 -1.78
CA ASN A 43 -10.43 -13.46 -2.53
C ASN A 43 -9.29 -14.27 -3.19
N LYS A 44 -8.06 -14.16 -2.68
CA LYS A 44 -6.87 -14.84 -3.22
C LYS A 44 -6.57 -14.48 -4.68
N VAL A 45 -7.00 -13.30 -5.13
CA VAL A 45 -6.63 -12.81 -6.46
C VAL A 45 -5.20 -12.32 -6.42
N ASN A 46 -4.40 -12.73 -7.41
CA ASN A 46 -3.01 -12.31 -7.51
C ASN A 46 -2.99 -10.80 -7.81
N PRO A 47 -2.25 -9.97 -7.04
CA PRO A 47 -2.15 -8.54 -7.29
C PRO A 47 -1.81 -8.15 -8.73
N THR A 48 -1.01 -8.97 -9.42
CA THR A 48 -0.65 -8.76 -10.82
C THR A 48 -1.85 -8.83 -11.79
N ASP A 49 -2.94 -9.49 -11.40
CA ASP A 49 -4.10 -9.68 -12.26
C ASP A 49 -4.92 -8.39 -12.45
N TYR A 50 -4.71 -7.38 -11.59
CA TYR A 50 -5.42 -6.10 -11.64
C TYR A 50 -4.47 -4.89 -11.72
N THR A 51 -3.20 -5.12 -12.06
CA THR A 51 -2.16 -4.10 -12.22
C THR A 51 -2.60 -2.94 -13.12
N ILE A 52 -3.13 -3.25 -14.32
CA ILE A 52 -3.49 -2.22 -15.31
C ILE A 52 -4.61 -1.33 -14.78
N GLU A 53 -5.69 -1.93 -14.28
CA GLU A 53 -6.84 -1.20 -13.74
C GLU A 53 -6.43 -0.31 -12.55
N LEU A 54 -5.59 -0.86 -11.67
CA LEU A 54 -5.09 -0.15 -10.51
C LEU A 54 -4.20 1.02 -10.93
N PHE A 55 -3.28 0.80 -11.86
CA PHE A 55 -2.40 1.83 -12.38
C PHE A 55 -3.20 2.98 -13.00
N GLU A 56 -4.20 2.70 -13.84
CA GLU A 56 -5.01 3.75 -14.47
C GLU A 56 -5.72 4.66 -13.47
N LYS A 57 -6.17 4.09 -12.34
CA LYS A 57 -6.85 4.83 -11.27
C LYS A 57 -5.87 5.55 -10.35
N LEU A 58 -4.75 4.91 -10.01
CA LEU A 58 -3.77 5.45 -9.07
C LEU A 58 -2.73 6.35 -9.71
N ARG A 59 -2.54 6.35 -11.04
CA ARG A 59 -1.51 7.19 -11.71
C ARG A 59 -1.56 8.67 -11.34
N SER A 60 -2.74 9.20 -11.03
CA SER A 60 -2.92 10.59 -10.56
C SER A 60 -2.35 10.84 -9.15
N ILE A 61 -2.09 9.77 -8.40
CA ILE A 61 -1.55 9.78 -7.04
C ILE A 61 -0.25 8.98 -6.90
N LEU A 62 0.42 8.62 -8.00
CA LEU A 62 1.73 7.96 -7.99
C LEU A 62 2.86 8.98 -8.21
N GLU A 63 2.85 10.05 -7.42
CA GLU A 63 3.92 11.07 -7.42
C GLU A 63 5.15 10.58 -6.64
N PRO A 64 6.35 11.16 -6.84
CA PRO A 64 7.60 10.71 -6.19
C PRO A 64 7.57 10.67 -4.65
N ASN A 65 6.68 11.43 -4.02
CA ASN A 65 6.53 11.48 -2.57
C ASN A 65 5.49 10.49 -2.03
N LYS A 66 5.01 9.59 -2.88
CA LYS A 66 3.94 8.65 -2.59
C LYS A 66 4.45 7.23 -2.72
N CYS A 67 4.01 6.34 -1.83
CA CYS A 67 4.41 4.93 -1.85
C CYS A 67 3.17 4.06 -1.94
N LEU A 68 3.30 2.92 -2.63
CA LEU A 68 2.23 1.95 -2.75
C LEU A 68 2.66 0.62 -2.14
N TYR A 69 1.76 0.06 -1.36
CA TYR A 69 1.91 -1.21 -0.67
C TYR A 69 0.72 -2.10 -0.99
N VAL A 70 0.98 -3.39 -1.08
CA VAL A 70 -0.04 -4.42 -1.11
C VAL A 70 -0.01 -5.20 0.21
N ASP A 71 -1.19 -5.36 0.76
CA ASP A 71 -1.51 -6.14 1.94
C ASP A 71 -2.17 -7.45 1.51
N LEU A 72 -1.45 -8.54 1.77
CA LEU A 72 -1.78 -9.92 1.43
C LEU A 72 -2.18 -10.70 2.69
N SER A 73 -2.49 -10.03 3.80
CA SER A 73 -2.87 -10.67 5.07
C SER A 73 -4.10 -11.54 4.95
N ASP A 74 -5.08 -11.18 4.13
CA ASP A 74 -6.27 -12.00 3.87
C ASP A 74 -5.94 -13.28 3.08
N ILE A 75 -4.81 -13.32 2.38
CA ILE A 75 -4.34 -14.46 1.58
C ILE A 75 -3.42 -15.36 2.40
N TYR A 76 -2.42 -14.77 3.06
CA TYR A 76 -1.32 -15.49 3.72
C TYR A 76 -1.40 -15.50 5.25
N GLY A 77 -2.27 -14.67 5.84
CA GLY A 77 -2.34 -14.42 7.27
C GLY A 77 -1.22 -13.51 7.78
N LEU A 78 -1.50 -12.79 8.88
CA LEU A 78 -0.57 -11.85 9.50
C LEU A 78 0.70 -12.50 10.08
N LYS A 79 0.69 -13.82 10.28
CA LYS A 79 1.86 -14.58 10.74
C LYS A 79 2.92 -14.76 9.64
N ASN A 80 2.56 -14.59 8.37
CA ASN A 80 3.49 -14.72 7.26
C ASN A 80 4.30 -13.42 7.10
N SER A 81 5.60 -13.44 7.29
CA SER A 81 6.38 -12.20 7.30
C SER A 81 6.47 -11.44 5.96
N SER A 82 5.84 -11.97 4.92
CA SER A 82 5.77 -11.42 3.58
C SER A 82 4.38 -10.90 3.21
N TRP A 83 3.47 -10.74 4.18
CA TRP A 83 2.11 -10.27 3.90
C TRP A 83 2.03 -8.78 3.52
N ILE A 84 3.05 -7.97 3.80
CA ILE A 84 3.19 -6.62 3.22
C ILE A 84 4.32 -6.60 2.19
N MET A 85 4.02 -6.08 1.00
CA MET A 85 4.99 -5.85 -0.06
C MET A 85 4.86 -4.43 -0.60
N LYS A 86 5.98 -3.78 -0.91
CA LYS A 86 5.99 -2.52 -1.67
C LYS A 86 5.74 -2.86 -3.13
N TRP A 87 4.84 -2.11 -3.76
CA TRP A 87 4.50 -2.24 -5.16
C TRP A 87 5.00 -1.01 -5.92
N GLU A 88 5.95 -1.21 -6.82
CA GLU A 88 6.52 -0.15 -7.65
C GLU A 88 6.07 -0.34 -9.09
N PHE A 89 5.46 0.69 -9.66
CA PHE A 89 5.16 0.76 -11.09
C PHE A 89 6.31 1.43 -11.82
N ILE A 90 6.83 0.77 -12.85
CA ILE A 90 7.87 1.31 -13.72
C ILE A 90 7.17 1.95 -14.91
N MET A 91 7.35 3.27 -15.04
CA MET A 91 6.67 4.07 -16.04
C MET A 91 7.62 4.57 -17.12
N ASN A 92 7.17 4.55 -18.37
CA ASN A 92 7.77 5.27 -19.49
C ASN A 92 6.83 6.39 -19.95
N GLY A 93 7.11 7.62 -19.53
CA GLY A 93 6.16 8.72 -19.65
C GLY A 93 4.90 8.44 -18.84
N ASN A 94 3.75 8.33 -19.51
CA ASN A 94 2.44 8.06 -18.88
C ASN A 94 1.98 6.60 -19.02
N GLN A 95 2.81 5.73 -19.56
CA GLN A 95 2.50 4.32 -19.77
C GLN A 95 3.19 3.46 -18.72
N LEU A 96 2.46 2.45 -18.22
CA LEU A 96 3.03 1.40 -17.41
C LEU A 96 3.86 0.49 -18.31
N GLU A 97 5.15 0.35 -18.01
CA GLU A 97 6.07 -0.53 -18.73
C GLU A 97 6.24 -1.86 -17.98
N ASP A 98 6.36 -1.81 -16.65
CA ASP A 98 6.61 -2.99 -15.82
C ASP A 98 6.17 -2.73 -14.37
N GLU A 99 6.18 -3.78 -13.54
CA GLU A 99 5.92 -3.69 -12.11
C GLU A 99 6.91 -4.53 -11.29
N ARG A 100 7.19 -4.07 -10.07
CA ARG A 100 8.05 -4.79 -9.14
C ARG A 100 7.45 -4.82 -7.75
N PHE A 101 7.64 -5.97 -7.10
CA PHE A 101 7.26 -6.17 -5.72
C PHE A 101 8.51 -6.38 -4.88
N TYR A 102 8.62 -5.65 -3.78
CA TYR A 102 9.71 -5.79 -2.83
C TYR A 102 9.14 -6.16 -1.47
N HIS A 103 9.68 -7.19 -0.84
CA HIS A 103 9.36 -7.42 0.57
C HIS A 103 9.89 -6.25 1.39
N VAL A 104 9.12 -5.81 2.39
CA VAL A 104 9.56 -4.75 3.31
C VAL A 104 10.89 -5.09 3.97
N LYS A 105 11.15 -6.38 4.20
CA LYS A 105 12.41 -6.89 4.75
C LYS A 105 13.60 -6.76 3.80
N ASP A 106 13.36 -6.78 2.49
CA ASP A 106 14.39 -6.69 1.45
C ASP A 106 14.74 -5.25 1.09
N LEU A 107 13.91 -4.30 1.52
CA LEU A 107 14.16 -2.87 1.44
C LEU A 107 15.22 -2.48 2.49
N LYS A 108 16.46 -2.91 2.25
CA LYS A 108 17.63 -2.63 3.12
C LYS A 108 17.84 -1.14 3.40
N ASN A 109 17.19 -0.27 2.62
CA ASN A 109 17.19 1.18 2.74
C ASN A 109 15.78 1.78 2.64
N ILE A 110 14.74 1.12 3.16
CA ILE A 110 13.47 1.84 3.40
C ILE A 110 13.85 3.07 4.25
N ASP A 111 13.52 4.27 3.77
CA ASP A 111 13.84 5.44 4.58
C ASP A 111 13.00 5.43 5.86
N GLN A 112 13.51 6.15 6.85
CA GLN A 112 12.94 6.14 8.19
C GLN A 112 11.46 6.56 8.21
N GLU A 113 11.03 7.39 7.25
CA GLU A 113 9.64 7.85 7.17
C GLU A 113 8.74 6.74 6.65
N GLU A 114 9.14 6.07 5.58
CA GLU A 114 8.43 4.92 5.02
C GLU A 114 8.37 3.75 6.03
N TYR A 115 9.44 3.52 6.81
CA TYR A 115 9.45 2.53 7.88
C TYR A 115 8.41 2.81 8.95
N ILE A 116 8.32 4.06 9.41
CA ILE A 116 7.35 4.47 10.43
C ILE A 116 5.93 4.25 9.90
N ILE A 117 5.65 4.65 8.66
CA ILE A 117 4.33 4.49 8.06
C ILE A 117 3.91 3.02 7.98
N VAL A 118 4.80 2.14 7.49
CA VAL A 118 4.52 0.70 7.41
C VAL A 118 4.30 0.11 8.81
N LYS A 119 5.09 0.53 9.80
CA LYS A 119 4.93 0.07 11.18
C LYS A 119 3.58 0.49 11.78
N GLU A 120 3.17 1.74 11.58
CA GLU A 120 1.87 2.24 12.05
C GLU A 120 0.71 1.46 11.41
N TYR A 121 0.78 1.19 10.11
CA TYR A 121 -0.22 0.37 9.42
C TYR A 121 -0.28 -1.06 9.98
N ILE A 122 0.87 -1.70 10.19
CA ILE A 122 0.93 -3.06 10.77
C ILE A 122 0.31 -3.07 12.17
N ASN A 123 0.66 -2.10 13.02
CA ASN A 123 0.13 -2.01 14.38
C ASN A 123 -1.38 -1.84 14.36
N SER A 124 -1.91 -0.96 13.50
CA SER A 124 -3.36 -0.77 13.42
C SER A 124 -4.10 -2.01 12.91
N LYS A 125 -3.50 -2.77 12.00
CA LYS A 125 -4.06 -4.07 11.58
C LYS A 125 -4.10 -5.08 12.72
N ILE A 126 -3.11 -5.08 13.62
CA ILE A 126 -3.05 -6.00 14.76
C ILE A 126 -4.01 -5.59 15.88
N GLU A 127 -4.12 -4.29 16.17
CA GLU A 127 -5.01 -3.77 17.23
C GLU A 127 -6.50 -3.91 16.91
N ASN A 128 -6.86 -4.07 15.64
CA ASN A 128 -8.24 -4.25 15.17
C ASN A 128 -8.65 -5.73 15.01
N ILE A 129 -7.90 -6.67 15.61
CA ILE A 129 -8.21 -8.12 15.69
C ILE A 129 -8.68 -8.46 17.10
#